data_AF-A0A9N8JT71-F1
#
_entry.id   AF-A0A9N8JT71-F1
#
_cell.length_a   1.000
_cell.length_b   1.000
_cell.length_c   1.000
_cell.angle_alpha   90.00
_cell.angle_beta   90.00
_cell.angle_gamma   90.00
#
_symmetry.space_group_name_H-M   'P 1'
#
loop_
_entity.id
_entity.type
_entity.pdbx_description
1 polymer ?
#
loop_
_entity_poly.entity_id
_entity_poly.type
_entity_poly.pdbx_seq_one_letter_code
_entity_poly.pdbx_strand_id
1 'polypeptide(L)'
;MSAEDLGTRELGQVRSQRLDELLTTLRLLHNPSSNSKVGVPALDRLLANHTTRFDPTNLSAIPAPPIIEITSPGSKSGKTEFLYWIIANLVLESGAQDPLNQATESAKDDSNEQQDHAKDTTTTDPEASREDDTDLQTTQQAQHPNTHIPAPSKETSHSAPTAIALLSSTPISLPRLSQTLLHHILSESPNLPLSTAQQIIHAHLQHIHIFYPSTISSLIATVSSLPTYFLSPSNPSFCKRVGGIFISTPSTYFWDDKAASTPPTSASKFPALAS
;
A
#
# COMPACT_ATOMS: atom_id res chain seq x y z
N MET A 1 50.10 3.91 -11.15
CA MET A 1 48.75 4.27 -11.64
C MET A 1 48.67 5.78 -11.62
N SER A 2 48.42 6.40 -12.77
CA SER A 2 48.23 7.85 -12.86
C SER A 2 46.86 8.23 -12.26
N ALA A 3 46.71 9.48 -11.81
CA ALA A 3 45.40 10.02 -11.42
C ALA A 3 44.39 9.98 -12.58
N GLU A 4 44.86 10.03 -13.83
CA GLU A 4 44.02 9.82 -15.03
C GLU A 4 43.53 8.37 -15.17
N ASP A 5 44.38 7.38 -14.90
CA ASP A 5 43.99 5.95 -14.94
C ASP A 5 42.97 5.63 -13.84
N LEU A 6 43.12 6.27 -12.68
CA LEU A 6 42.17 6.15 -11.58
C LEU A 6 40.86 6.88 -11.92
N GLY A 7 40.93 8.09 -12.47
CA GLY A 7 39.75 8.87 -12.88
C GLY A 7 38.92 8.14 -13.94
N THR A 8 39.55 7.57 -14.97
CA THR A 8 38.86 6.80 -16.02
C THR A 8 38.26 5.49 -15.50
N ARG A 9 38.94 4.80 -14.59
CA ARG A 9 38.43 3.58 -13.95
C ARG A 9 37.26 3.86 -13.01
N GLU A 10 37.32 4.91 -12.22
CA GLU A 10 36.25 5.29 -11.30
C GLU A 10 35.04 5.84 -12.05
N LEU A 11 35.25 6.67 -13.09
CA LEU A 11 34.18 7.13 -13.98
C LEU A 11 33.51 5.97 -14.75
N GLY A 12 34.26 4.92 -15.10
CA GLY A 12 33.70 3.70 -15.69
C GLY A 12 32.80 2.89 -14.73
N GLN A 13 32.94 3.09 -13.42
CA GLN A 13 32.10 2.46 -12.39
C GLN A 13 30.85 3.28 -12.06
N VAL A 14 30.84 4.59 -12.39
CA VAL A 14 29.68 5.46 -12.19
C VAL A 14 28.65 5.16 -13.28
N ARG A 15 27.62 4.39 -12.92
CA ARG A 15 26.43 4.24 -13.77
C ARG A 15 25.54 5.46 -13.62
N SER A 16 25.35 6.19 -14.71
CA SER A 16 24.25 7.14 -14.81
C SER A 16 22.94 6.35 -14.92
N GLN A 17 22.09 6.46 -13.91
CA GLN A 17 20.78 5.85 -13.88
C GLN A 17 19.74 6.93 -13.59
N ARG A 18 18.56 6.83 -14.17
CA ARG A 18 17.47 7.76 -13.81
C ARG A 18 16.97 7.43 -12.40
N LEU A 19 16.50 8.45 -11.67
CA LEU A 19 16.00 8.26 -10.31
C LEU A 19 14.82 7.28 -10.26
N ASP A 20 13.92 7.32 -11.25
CA ASP A 20 12.78 6.41 -11.34
C ASP A 20 13.20 4.95 -11.56
N GLU A 21 14.24 4.73 -12.37
CA GLU A 21 14.83 3.40 -12.56
C GLU A 21 15.45 2.90 -11.25
N LEU A 22 16.24 3.74 -10.57
CA LEU A 22 16.85 3.41 -9.28
C LEU A 22 15.79 3.08 -8.21
N LEU A 23 14.76 3.92 -8.06
CA LEU A 23 13.67 3.70 -7.10
C LEU A 23 12.88 2.43 -7.43
N THR A 24 12.68 2.14 -8.71
CA THR A 24 12.02 0.90 -9.15
C THR A 24 12.89 -0.31 -8.83
N THR A 25 14.19 -0.25 -9.08
CA THR A 25 15.15 -1.30 -8.71
C THR A 25 15.15 -1.54 -7.20
N LEU A 26 15.26 -0.49 -6.38
CA LEU A 26 15.23 -0.61 -4.92
C LEU A 26 13.92 -1.22 -4.42
N ARG A 27 12.78 -0.82 -5.00
CA ARG A 27 11.49 -1.41 -4.68
C ARG A 27 11.43 -2.90 -5.02
N LEU A 28 11.95 -3.30 -6.18
CA LEU A 28 11.98 -4.70 -6.60
C LEU A 28 12.98 -5.53 -5.78
N LEU A 29 14.09 -4.95 -5.31
CA LEU A 29 15.02 -5.60 -4.41
C LEU A 29 14.47 -5.79 -3.00
N HIS A 30 13.70 -4.82 -2.50
CA HIS A 30 13.08 -4.88 -1.17
C HIS A 30 11.87 -5.82 -1.14
N ASN A 31 11.19 -6.01 -2.27
CA ASN A 31 10.05 -6.91 -2.37
C ASN A 31 10.07 -7.70 -3.71
N PRO A 32 11.04 -8.62 -3.89
CA PRO A 32 11.20 -9.39 -5.12
C PRO A 32 10.07 -10.41 -5.34
N SER A 33 9.30 -10.68 -4.28
CA SER A 33 8.32 -11.75 -4.18
C SER A 33 6.87 -11.28 -4.12
N SER A 34 6.54 -9.99 -4.27
CA SER A 34 5.15 -9.56 -4.50
C SER A 34 4.71 -9.92 -5.93
N ASN A 35 4.71 -11.22 -6.25
CA ASN A 35 4.06 -11.77 -7.43
C ASN A 35 2.55 -11.47 -7.43
N SER A 36 2.00 -11.13 -6.26
CA SER A 36 0.71 -10.46 -6.13
C SER A 36 0.81 -9.03 -6.66
N LYS A 37 0.57 -8.85 -7.96
CA LYS A 37 0.52 -7.52 -8.61
C LYS A 37 -0.84 -6.89 -8.42
N VAL A 38 -1.90 -7.71 -8.40
CA VAL A 38 -3.30 -7.28 -8.39
C VAL A 38 -4.02 -7.69 -7.10
N GLY A 39 -3.44 -8.56 -6.26
CA GLY A 39 -4.13 -9.07 -5.07
C GLY A 39 -5.07 -10.23 -5.39
N VAL A 40 -4.93 -10.83 -6.57
CA VAL A 40 -5.87 -11.82 -7.11
C VAL A 40 -5.08 -13.05 -7.53
N PRO A 41 -5.06 -14.13 -6.73
CA PRO A 41 -4.16 -15.27 -6.98
C PRO A 41 -4.30 -15.91 -8.36
N ALA A 42 -5.50 -15.95 -8.94
CA ALA A 42 -5.71 -16.47 -10.29
C ALA A 42 -5.11 -15.57 -11.38
N LEU A 43 -5.30 -14.26 -11.25
CA LEU A 43 -4.81 -13.27 -12.20
C LEU A 43 -3.30 -13.08 -12.05
N ASP A 44 -2.80 -13.06 -10.81
CA ASP A 44 -1.38 -12.96 -10.52
C ASP A 44 -0.60 -14.16 -11.06
N ARG A 45 -1.15 -15.37 -10.97
CA ARG A 45 -0.57 -16.56 -11.64
C ARG A 45 -0.53 -16.40 -13.16
N LEU A 46 -1.59 -15.87 -13.76
CA LEU A 46 -1.62 -15.61 -15.20
C LEU A 46 -0.58 -14.55 -15.60
N LEU A 47 -0.51 -13.45 -14.86
CA LEU A 47 0.45 -12.37 -15.10
C LEU A 47 1.89 -12.84 -14.89
N ALA A 48 2.15 -13.69 -13.89
CA ALA A 48 3.48 -14.24 -13.63
C ALA A 48 4.02 -15.09 -14.80
N ASN A 49 3.13 -15.71 -15.59
CA ASN A 49 3.51 -16.48 -16.78
C ASN A 49 3.72 -15.61 -18.02
N HIS A 50 3.12 -14.42 -18.05
CA HIS A 50 3.12 -13.53 -19.23
C HIS A 50 3.87 -12.21 -19.04
N THR A 51 4.51 -12.01 -17.88
CA THR A 51 5.34 -10.83 -17.61
C THR A 51 6.76 -11.25 -17.28
N THR A 52 7.73 -10.46 -17.73
CA THR A 52 9.13 -10.68 -17.38
C THR A 52 9.31 -10.53 -15.88
N ARG A 53 9.98 -11.50 -15.26
CA ARG A 53 10.35 -11.41 -13.84
C ARG A 53 11.54 -10.48 -13.70
N PHE A 54 11.58 -9.76 -12.58
CA PHE A 54 12.76 -9.00 -12.21
C PHE A 54 13.89 -9.98 -11.86
N ASP A 55 15.03 -9.83 -12.52
CA ASP A 55 16.26 -10.54 -12.20
C ASP A 55 17.16 -9.62 -11.35
N PRO A 56 17.37 -9.93 -10.05
CA PRO A 56 18.19 -9.08 -9.18
C PRO A 56 19.67 -9.03 -9.60
N THR A 57 20.13 -9.96 -10.46
CA THR A 57 21.49 -9.96 -10.99
C THR A 57 21.64 -9.06 -12.22
N ASN A 58 20.54 -8.67 -12.86
CA ASN A 58 20.50 -7.82 -14.05
C ASN A 58 19.66 -6.56 -13.80
N LEU A 59 20.22 -5.60 -13.06
CA LEU A 59 19.57 -4.34 -12.70
C LEU A 59 19.21 -3.45 -13.90
N SER A 60 19.75 -3.72 -15.09
CA SER A 60 19.39 -3.04 -16.34
C SER A 60 18.08 -3.54 -16.95
N ALA A 61 17.57 -4.70 -16.55
CA ALA A 61 16.37 -5.31 -17.10
C ALA A 61 15.17 -5.17 -16.14
N ILE A 62 14.77 -3.93 -15.86
CA ILE A 62 13.59 -3.65 -15.02
C ILE A 62 12.33 -3.99 -15.82
N PRO A 63 11.48 -4.93 -15.35
CA PRO A 63 10.24 -5.25 -16.05
C PRO A 63 9.23 -4.10 -15.93
N ALA A 64 8.65 -3.72 -17.07
CA ALA A 64 7.56 -2.75 -17.06
C ALA A 64 6.33 -3.31 -16.30
N PRO A 65 5.58 -2.46 -15.58
CA PRO A 65 4.31 -2.89 -15.00
C PRO A 65 3.35 -3.33 -16.12
N PRO A 66 2.56 -4.41 -15.91
CA PRO A 66 1.66 -4.91 -16.93
C PRO A 66 0.53 -3.91 -17.22
N ILE A 67 0.21 -3.73 -18.51
CA ILE A 67 -1.02 -3.08 -18.95
C ILE A 67 -2.02 -4.16 -19.30
N ILE A 68 -3.20 -4.13 -18.67
CA ILE A 68 -4.24 -5.14 -18.83
C ILE A 68 -5.47 -4.49 -19.44
N GLU A 69 -5.88 -4.97 -20.62
CA GLU A 69 -7.15 -4.58 -21.23
C GLU A 69 -8.18 -5.68 -21.01
N ILE A 70 -9.36 -5.30 -20.51
CA ILE A 70 -10.49 -6.22 -20.29
C ILE A 70 -11.62 -5.80 -21.22
N THR A 71 -11.87 -6.63 -22.23
CA THR A 71 -12.93 -6.42 -23.21
C THR A 71 -14.02 -7.47 -23.07
N SER A 72 -15.22 -7.16 -23.56
CA SER A 72 -16.31 -8.12 -23.63
C SER A 72 -17.30 -7.69 -24.71
N PRO A 73 -17.98 -8.64 -25.38
CA PRO A 73 -18.90 -8.32 -26.47
C PRO A 73 -20.19 -7.63 -26.02
N GLY A 74 -20.59 -7.80 -24.75
CA GLY A 74 -21.86 -7.28 -24.23
C GLY A 74 -21.69 -6.27 -23.09
N SER A 75 -22.69 -5.40 -22.97
CA SER A 75 -22.96 -4.68 -21.72
C SER A 75 -23.29 -5.67 -20.60
N LYS A 76 -23.02 -5.30 -19.35
CA LYS A 76 -23.32 -6.12 -18.15
C LYS A 76 -22.58 -7.47 -18.05
N SER A 77 -21.51 -7.67 -18.80
CA SER A 77 -20.61 -8.85 -18.71
C SER A 77 -19.79 -8.95 -17.41
N GLY A 78 -20.04 -8.09 -16.42
CA GLY A 78 -19.34 -8.10 -15.15
C GLY A 78 -18.04 -7.28 -15.10
N LYS A 79 -17.60 -6.62 -16.18
CA LYS A 79 -16.34 -5.81 -16.17
C LYS A 79 -16.26 -4.80 -15.03
N THR A 80 -17.34 -4.05 -14.79
CA THR A 80 -17.40 -3.05 -13.71
C THR A 80 -17.39 -3.71 -12.33
N GLU A 81 -18.04 -4.87 -12.18
CA GLU A 81 -18.01 -5.63 -10.93
C GLU A 81 -16.61 -6.16 -10.66
N PHE A 82 -15.97 -6.71 -11.69
CA PHE A 82 -14.61 -7.20 -11.62
C PHE A 82 -13.62 -6.07 -11.28
N LEU A 83 -13.80 -4.88 -11.86
CA LEU A 83 -13.03 -3.68 -11.51
C LEU A 83 -13.18 -3.34 -10.02
N TYR A 84 -14.40 -3.29 -9.50
CA TYR A 84 -14.62 -2.98 -8.07
C TYR A 84 -14.02 -4.05 -7.16
N TRP A 85 -14.10 -5.31 -7.56
CA TRP A 85 -13.48 -6.41 -6.83
C TRP A 85 -11.95 -6.31 -6.82
N ILE A 86 -11.31 -6.01 -7.95
CA ILE A 86 -9.86 -5.73 -7.99
C ILE A 86 -9.50 -4.57 -7.07
N ILE A 87 -10.25 -3.46 -7.15
CA ILE A 87 -10.02 -2.29 -6.30
C ILE A 87 -10.12 -2.68 -4.82
N ALA A 88 -11.12 -3.47 -4.44
CA ALA A 88 -11.26 -3.95 -3.06
C ALA A 88 -10.03 -4.76 -2.61
N ASN A 89 -9.53 -5.71 -3.41
CA ASN A 89 -8.34 -6.49 -3.07
C ASN A 89 -7.09 -5.61 -2.94
N LEU A 90 -6.89 -4.64 -3.83
CA LEU A 90 -5.72 -3.75 -3.79
C LEU A 90 -5.75 -2.77 -2.61
N VAL A 91 -6.93 -2.25 -2.28
CA VAL A 91 -7.09 -1.23 -1.25
C VAL A 91 -7.09 -1.85 0.15
N LEU A 92 -7.71 -3.02 0.30
CA LEU A 92 -7.79 -3.76 1.57
C LEU A 92 -6.60 -4.67 1.82
N GLU A 93 -5.70 -4.82 0.83
CA GLU A 93 -4.57 -5.74 0.75
C GLU A 93 -4.41 -6.63 1.98
N SER A 94 -5.06 -7.81 1.90
CA SER A 94 -5.00 -8.89 2.87
C SER A 94 -3.54 -9.25 3.10
N GLY A 95 -2.98 -8.78 4.21
CA GLY A 95 -1.67 -9.20 4.67
C GLY A 95 -1.73 -10.70 4.86
N ALA A 96 -1.19 -11.46 3.91
CA ALA A 96 -0.94 -12.88 4.08
C ALA A 96 0.07 -13.06 5.22
N GLN A 97 -0.45 -13.08 6.44
CA GLN A 97 0.17 -13.57 7.66
C GLN A 97 -0.93 -14.29 8.41
N ASP A 98 -0.87 -15.62 8.42
CA ASP A 98 -1.65 -16.46 9.32
C ASP A 98 -1.54 -15.93 10.76
N PRO A 99 -2.62 -15.47 11.41
CA PRO A 99 -2.54 -14.94 12.77
C PRO A 99 -2.57 -16.03 13.85
N LEU A 100 -2.38 -17.31 13.51
CA LEU A 100 -2.53 -18.40 14.49
C LEU A 100 -1.31 -18.68 15.37
N ASN A 101 -0.31 -17.78 15.45
CA ASN A 101 0.91 -18.02 16.24
C ASN A 101 1.30 -16.90 17.22
N GLN A 102 0.39 -15.99 17.60
CA GLN A 102 0.67 -14.96 18.63
C GLN A 102 -0.17 -15.08 19.90
N ALA A 103 -0.77 -16.24 20.17
CA ALA A 103 -1.51 -16.49 21.41
C ALA A 103 -1.05 -17.79 22.10
N THR A 104 0.27 -17.96 22.33
CA THR A 104 0.75 -19.06 23.21
C THR A 104 2.08 -18.78 23.92
N GLU A 105 2.44 -17.53 24.22
CA GLU A 105 3.64 -17.23 25.04
C GLU A 105 3.40 -16.16 26.13
N SER A 106 2.19 -16.06 26.66
CA SER A 106 1.90 -15.17 27.81
C SER A 106 1.09 -15.86 28.91
N ALA A 107 1.37 -17.14 29.17
CA ALA A 107 0.83 -17.87 30.31
C ALA A 107 1.74 -19.05 30.67
N LYS A 108 2.93 -18.75 31.18
CA LYS A 108 3.78 -19.70 31.94
C LYS A 108 4.93 -18.92 32.58
N ASP A 109 4.61 -18.18 33.64
CA ASP A 109 5.46 -18.18 34.82
C ASP A 109 4.65 -17.67 36.02
N ASP A 110 5.04 -18.12 37.20
CA ASP A 110 4.45 -17.85 38.52
C ASP A 110 3.24 -18.70 38.94
N SER A 111 3.54 -19.95 39.31
CA SER A 111 2.82 -20.63 40.39
C SER A 111 3.76 -21.48 41.25
N ASN A 112 4.28 -20.86 42.31
CA ASN A 112 4.66 -21.44 43.62
C ASN A 112 5.30 -20.30 44.44
N GLU A 113 4.95 -19.98 45.69
CA GLU A 113 4.72 -20.84 46.84
C GLU A 113 3.96 -20.09 47.95
N GLN A 114 3.11 -20.87 48.65
CA GLN A 114 2.85 -20.90 50.10
C GLN A 114 1.99 -19.85 50.83
N GLN A 115 0.99 -20.45 51.47
CA GLN A 115 0.01 -20.01 52.45
C GLN A 115 0.59 -19.74 53.85
N ASP A 116 -0.21 -18.96 54.59
CA ASP A 116 -0.46 -18.97 56.03
C ASP A 116 0.62 -18.47 57.01
N HIS A 117 0.39 -17.28 57.58
CA HIS A 117 0.04 -17.17 59.00
C HIS A 117 -0.37 -15.74 59.42
N ALA A 118 -1.49 -15.66 60.14
CA ALA A 118 -1.94 -14.48 60.87
C ALA A 118 -1.19 -14.32 62.21
N LYS A 119 -0.83 -13.09 62.58
CA LYS A 119 -0.86 -12.57 63.96
C LYS A 119 -0.60 -11.06 64.05
N ASP A 120 -1.65 -10.37 64.47
CA ASP A 120 -1.71 -9.31 65.48
C ASP A 120 -0.39 -8.83 66.12
N THR A 121 -0.13 -7.51 66.15
CA THR A 121 0.02 -6.66 67.38
C THR A 121 0.73 -5.31 67.15
N THR A 122 0.02 -4.23 67.55
CA THR A 122 0.48 -3.11 68.41
C THR A 122 1.53 -2.08 67.94
N THR A 123 1.02 -0.86 67.69
CA THR A 123 1.41 0.48 68.19
C THR A 123 2.77 0.67 68.88
N THR A 124 3.59 1.64 68.42
CA THR A 124 4.04 2.89 69.11
C THR A 124 5.36 3.45 68.53
N ASP A 125 5.33 4.68 68.02
CA ASP A 125 6.40 5.70 68.14
C ASP A 125 6.47 6.21 69.61
N PRO A 126 7.49 6.94 70.14
CA PRO A 126 8.43 7.86 69.45
C PRO A 126 9.89 8.00 70.01
N GLU A 127 10.65 8.88 69.34
CA GLU A 127 11.66 9.86 69.83
C GLU A 127 13.11 9.49 70.25
N ALA A 128 14.04 10.22 69.60
CA ALA A 128 15.32 10.84 70.05
C ALA A 128 16.47 9.93 70.56
N SER A 129 17.74 10.02 70.17
CA SER A 129 18.65 11.19 70.07
C SER A 129 20.01 10.76 69.47
N ARG A 130 20.73 11.69 68.81
CA ARG A 130 22.20 12.02 68.75
C ARG A 130 23.23 10.99 69.31
N GLU A 131 24.44 10.75 68.79
CA GLU A 131 25.60 11.55 68.33
C GLU A 131 26.52 10.63 67.45
N ASP A 132 27.09 11.10 66.34
CA ASP A 132 28.50 11.52 66.12
C ASP A 132 29.54 10.39 66.17
N ASP A 133 30.10 9.99 65.01
CA ASP A 133 31.54 10.12 64.73
C ASP A 133 31.94 9.58 63.34
N THR A 134 32.83 10.34 62.74
CA THR A 134 33.68 10.15 61.55
C THR A 134 34.14 8.73 61.22
N ASP A 135 34.09 8.38 59.92
CA ASP A 135 35.33 8.01 59.22
C ASP A 135 35.24 8.14 57.68
N LEU A 136 36.21 8.86 57.11
CA LEU A 136 36.45 9.01 55.68
C LEU A 136 37.12 7.75 55.14
N GLN A 137 36.48 7.03 54.22
CA GLN A 137 37.20 6.23 53.23
C GLN A 137 36.57 6.33 51.84
N THR A 138 37.23 7.14 51.03
CA THR A 138 37.13 7.25 49.58
C THR A 138 37.36 5.89 48.92
N THR A 139 36.34 5.34 48.26
CA THR A 139 36.53 4.41 47.13
C THR A 139 35.50 4.75 46.07
N GLN A 140 35.99 5.36 44.99
CA GLN A 140 35.22 5.83 43.85
C GLN A 140 34.60 4.64 43.11
N GLN A 141 33.27 4.50 43.22
CA GLN A 141 32.44 3.79 42.26
C GLN A 141 32.33 4.64 40.99
N ALA A 142 32.91 4.16 39.89
CA ALA A 142 32.68 4.70 38.57
C ALA A 142 31.31 4.23 38.06
N GLN A 143 30.37 5.18 37.92
CA GLN A 143 29.08 5.00 37.27
C GLN A 143 29.17 5.37 35.78
N HIS A 144 28.74 4.43 34.93
CA HIS A 144 28.09 4.56 33.61
C HIS A 144 28.86 5.16 32.39
N PRO A 145 28.50 4.82 31.13
CA PRO A 145 27.22 4.23 30.68
C PRO A 145 27.33 2.99 29.77
N ASN A 146 26.46 2.02 30.08
CA ASN A 146 26.15 0.86 29.24
C ASN A 146 25.37 1.39 28.02
N THR A 147 26.01 1.42 26.84
CA THR A 147 25.34 1.87 25.61
C THR A 147 24.53 0.70 25.08
N HIS A 148 23.34 0.53 25.64
CA HIS A 148 22.35 -0.41 25.15
C HIS A 148 21.82 0.14 23.83
N ILE A 149 22.42 -0.27 22.71
CA ILE A 149 21.82 -0.08 21.38
C ILE A 149 20.51 -0.87 21.41
N PRO A 150 19.33 -0.23 21.28
CA PRO A 150 18.10 -0.99 21.09
C PRO A 150 18.25 -1.71 19.75
N ALA A 151 18.19 -3.05 19.80
CA ALA A 151 18.02 -3.85 18.60
C ALA A 151 16.83 -3.28 17.80
N PRO A 152 16.90 -3.24 16.46
CA PRO A 152 15.80 -2.72 15.66
C PRO A 152 14.55 -3.52 16.02
N SER A 153 13.60 -2.82 16.63
CA SER A 153 12.25 -3.31 16.89
C SER A 153 11.77 -4.01 15.62
N LYS A 154 11.29 -5.25 15.75
CA LYS A 154 10.55 -5.92 14.68
C LYS A 154 9.36 -5.01 14.34
N GLU A 155 9.51 -4.17 13.33
CA GLU A 155 8.43 -3.41 12.75
C GLU A 155 7.40 -4.44 12.30
N THR A 156 6.25 -4.46 12.99
CA THR A 156 5.08 -5.16 12.51
C THR A 156 4.76 -4.55 11.15
N SER A 157 5.06 -5.29 10.08
CA SER A 157 4.87 -4.88 8.70
C SER A 157 3.38 -4.82 8.38
N HIS A 158 2.69 -3.81 8.90
CA HIS A 158 1.35 -3.47 8.45
C HIS A 158 1.51 -2.90 7.03
N SER A 159 1.08 -3.66 6.01
CA SER A 159 1.02 -3.14 4.64
C SER A 159 0.13 -1.90 4.64
N ALA A 160 0.71 -0.73 4.34
CA ALA A 160 -0.03 0.51 4.31
C ALA A 160 -1.09 0.46 3.19
N PRO A 161 -2.29 1.00 3.40
CA PRO A 161 -3.36 0.95 2.40
C PRO A 161 -2.91 1.57 1.08
N THR A 162 -3.31 0.92 -0.01
CA THR A 162 -2.85 1.27 -1.35
C THR A 162 -3.76 2.35 -1.97
N ALA A 163 -3.16 3.36 -2.59
CA ALA A 163 -3.89 4.41 -3.30
C ALA A 163 -4.25 3.97 -4.72
N ILE A 164 -5.45 4.34 -5.18
CA ILE A 164 -5.98 3.97 -6.49
C ILE A 164 -6.33 5.24 -7.28
N ALA A 165 -5.98 5.25 -8.57
CA ALA A 165 -6.51 6.22 -9.52
C ALA A 165 -7.56 5.55 -10.42
N LEU A 166 -8.77 6.10 -10.47
CA LEU A 166 -9.85 5.61 -11.31
C LEU A 166 -10.31 6.72 -12.26
N LEU A 167 -10.03 6.55 -13.55
CA LEU A 167 -10.36 7.49 -14.61
C LEU A 167 -11.57 6.94 -15.37
N SER A 168 -12.66 7.71 -15.44
CA SER A 168 -13.91 7.27 -16.04
C SER A 168 -14.61 8.38 -16.81
N SER A 169 -15.20 8.07 -17.96
CA SER A 169 -16.12 8.96 -18.67
C SER A 169 -17.56 8.92 -18.11
N THR A 170 -17.87 7.92 -17.27
CA THR A 170 -19.20 7.72 -16.69
C THR A 170 -19.17 7.74 -15.16
N PRO A 171 -20.26 8.13 -14.47
CA PRO A 171 -20.30 8.14 -13.01
C PRO A 171 -19.98 6.77 -12.39
N ILE A 172 -19.07 6.75 -11.43
CA ILE A 172 -18.73 5.55 -10.66
C ILE A 172 -19.70 5.41 -9.49
N SER A 173 -20.22 4.19 -9.29
CA SER A 173 -21.13 3.90 -8.19
C SER A 173 -20.35 3.61 -6.90
N LEU A 174 -20.10 4.68 -6.13
CA LEU A 174 -19.46 4.56 -4.81
C LEU A 174 -20.22 3.64 -3.84
N PRO A 175 -21.58 3.65 -3.78
CA PRO A 175 -22.31 2.71 -2.92
C PRO A 175 -22.06 1.24 -3.27
N ARG A 176 -21.96 0.93 -4.57
CA ARG A 176 -21.65 -0.42 -5.01
C ARG A 176 -20.22 -0.79 -4.67
N LEU A 177 -19.26 0.12 -4.89
CA LEU A 177 -17.87 -0.09 -4.48
C LEU A 177 -17.77 -0.32 -2.97
N SER A 178 -18.39 0.52 -2.14
CA SER A 178 -18.39 0.35 -0.67
C SER A 178 -19.01 -0.98 -0.25
N GLN A 179 -20.06 -1.43 -0.94
CA GLN A 179 -20.68 -2.74 -0.68
C GLN A 179 -19.72 -3.88 -1.04
N THR A 180 -18.99 -3.78 -2.15
CA THR A 180 -17.95 -4.75 -2.53
C THR A 180 -16.83 -4.80 -1.48
N LEU A 181 -16.35 -3.65 -0.99
CA LEU A 181 -15.37 -3.61 0.11
C LEU A 181 -15.93 -4.23 1.40
N LEU A 182 -17.16 -3.88 1.79
CA LEU A 182 -17.79 -4.43 2.98
C LEU A 182 -17.92 -5.95 2.93
N HIS A 183 -18.39 -6.47 1.80
CA HIS A 183 -18.50 -7.90 1.59
C HIS A 183 -17.14 -8.58 1.70
N HIS A 184 -16.09 -7.96 1.14
CA HIS A 184 -14.72 -8.49 1.22
C HIS A 184 -14.26 -8.62 2.68
N ILE A 185 -14.35 -7.53 3.46
CA ILE A 185 -13.94 -7.50 4.88
C ILE A 185 -14.72 -8.54 5.69
N LEU A 186 -16.06 -8.58 5.56
CA LEU A 186 -16.89 -9.50 6.34
C LEU A 186 -16.69 -10.97 5.93
N SER A 187 -16.30 -11.23 4.68
CA SER A 187 -15.99 -12.58 4.22
C SER A 187 -14.67 -13.10 4.80
N GLU A 188 -13.68 -12.22 4.98
CA GLU A 188 -12.40 -12.56 5.61
C GLU A 188 -12.48 -12.55 7.15
N SER A 189 -13.36 -11.73 7.72
CA SER A 189 -13.51 -11.51 9.16
C SER A 189 -14.99 -11.45 9.57
N PRO A 190 -15.67 -12.60 9.69
CA PRO A 190 -17.13 -12.66 9.92
C PRO A 190 -17.55 -12.13 11.29
N ASN A 191 -16.63 -12.11 12.27
CA ASN A 191 -16.90 -11.64 13.64
C ASN A 191 -16.65 -10.13 13.82
N LEU A 192 -16.23 -9.43 12.77
CA LEU A 192 -15.94 -8.01 12.85
C LEU A 192 -17.25 -7.21 13.00
N PRO A 193 -17.38 -6.34 14.01
CA PRO A 193 -18.55 -5.48 14.16
C PRO A 193 -18.76 -4.59 12.93
N LEU A 194 -20.02 -4.44 12.52
CA LEU A 194 -20.38 -3.66 11.33
C LEU A 194 -19.89 -2.22 11.39
N SER A 195 -19.95 -1.57 12.56
CA SER A 195 -19.46 -0.20 12.75
C SER A 195 -17.95 -0.09 12.50
N THR A 196 -17.17 -1.06 12.98
CA THR A 196 -15.72 -1.12 12.73
C THR A 196 -15.43 -1.36 11.25
N ALA A 197 -16.15 -2.28 10.60
CA ALA A 197 -16.01 -2.51 9.17
C ALA A 197 -16.31 -1.25 8.35
N GLN A 198 -17.37 -0.51 8.68
CA GLN A 198 -17.73 0.75 8.04
C GLN A 198 -16.64 1.83 8.23
N GLN A 199 -16.04 1.93 9.41
CA GLN A 199 -14.95 2.86 9.67
C GLN A 199 -13.71 2.54 8.83
N ILE A 200 -13.36 1.24 8.74
CA ILE A 200 -12.27 0.75 7.89
C ILE A 200 -12.56 1.16 6.44
N ILE A 201 -13.74 0.83 5.90
CA ILE A 201 -14.12 1.19 4.53
C ILE A 201 -14.00 2.70 4.29
N HIS A 202 -14.51 3.52 5.21
CA HIS A 202 -14.43 4.96 5.07
C HIS A 202 -12.97 5.45 4.97
N ALA A 203 -12.07 4.92 5.81
CA ALA A 203 -10.64 5.24 5.73
C ALA A 203 -10.03 4.80 4.38
N HIS A 204 -10.40 3.63 3.87
CA HIS A 204 -9.92 3.11 2.59
C HIS A 204 -10.46 3.87 1.37
N LEU A 205 -11.72 4.32 1.40
CA LEU A 205 -12.33 5.10 0.33
C LEU A 205 -11.64 6.46 0.13
N GLN A 206 -11.02 7.03 1.16
CA GLN A 206 -10.25 8.29 1.06
C GLN A 206 -9.02 8.16 0.15
N HIS A 207 -8.57 6.93 -0.12
CA HIS A 207 -7.43 6.63 -0.96
C HIS A 207 -7.81 6.21 -2.39
N ILE A 208 -9.10 6.29 -2.73
CA ILE A 208 -9.62 6.03 -4.08
C ILE A 208 -9.91 7.36 -4.77
N HIS A 209 -9.04 7.75 -5.69
CA HIS A 209 -9.09 9.03 -6.37
C HIS A 209 -9.78 8.86 -7.73
N ILE A 210 -10.95 9.47 -7.88
CA ILE A 210 -11.77 9.34 -9.09
C ILE A 210 -11.61 10.60 -9.95
N PHE A 211 -11.30 10.41 -11.23
CA PHE A 211 -11.17 11.47 -12.22
C PHE A 211 -12.19 11.26 -13.34
N TYR A 212 -12.76 12.36 -13.83
CA TYR A 212 -13.75 12.33 -14.90
C TYR A 212 -13.28 13.10 -16.15
N PRO A 213 -12.25 12.61 -16.87
CA PRO A 213 -11.89 13.22 -18.13
C PRO A 213 -13.03 13.04 -19.14
N SER A 214 -13.33 14.09 -19.89
CA SER A 214 -14.44 14.16 -20.86
C SER A 214 -13.99 14.02 -22.32
N THR A 215 -12.69 14.07 -22.58
CA THR A 215 -12.08 14.02 -23.91
C THR A 215 -10.76 13.26 -23.86
N ILE A 216 -10.25 12.83 -25.02
CA ILE A 216 -8.93 12.18 -25.08
C ILE A 216 -7.81 13.11 -24.57
N SER A 217 -7.86 14.40 -24.90
CA SER A 217 -6.88 15.39 -24.44
C SER A 217 -6.91 15.55 -22.92
N SER A 218 -8.11 15.64 -22.32
CA SER A 218 -8.25 15.71 -20.85
C SER A 218 -7.84 14.41 -20.16
N LEU A 219 -8.06 13.24 -20.79
CA LEU A 219 -7.56 11.95 -20.28
C LEU A 219 -6.03 11.94 -20.25
N ILE A 220 -5.37 12.33 -21.34
CA ILE A 220 -3.90 12.42 -21.43
C ILE A 220 -3.35 13.39 -20.39
N ALA A 221 -3.97 14.58 -20.27
CA ALA A 221 -3.57 15.57 -19.27
C ALA A 221 -3.75 15.05 -17.83
N THR A 222 -4.83 14.30 -17.57
CA THR A 222 -5.07 13.68 -16.26
C THR A 222 -4.00 12.63 -15.95
N VAL A 223 -3.73 11.70 -16.88
CA VAL A 223 -2.69 10.68 -16.69
C VAL A 223 -1.32 11.31 -16.48
N SER A 224 -1.01 12.38 -17.22
CA SER A 224 0.26 13.11 -17.12
C SER A 224 0.42 13.86 -15.79
N SER A 225 -0.68 14.25 -15.13
CA SER A 225 -0.65 14.96 -13.85
C SER A 225 -0.69 14.03 -12.63
N LEU A 226 -0.96 12.74 -12.81
CA LEU A 226 -1.01 11.76 -11.70
C LEU A 226 0.26 11.74 -10.85
N PRO A 227 1.49 11.77 -11.40
CA PRO A 227 2.70 11.81 -10.59
C PRO A 227 2.70 13.01 -9.65
N THR A 228 2.46 14.21 -10.17
CA THR A 228 2.41 15.45 -9.38
C THR A 228 1.26 15.42 -8.36
N TYR A 229 0.12 14.85 -8.73
CA TYR A 229 -1.04 14.73 -7.86
C TYR A 229 -0.78 13.82 -6.65
N PHE A 230 -0.23 12.63 -6.86
CA PHE A 230 0.07 11.67 -5.79
C PHE A 230 1.32 12.04 -5.00
N LEU A 231 2.27 12.76 -5.59
CA LEU A 231 3.47 13.26 -4.91
C LEU A 231 3.28 14.65 -4.29
N SER A 232 2.05 15.17 -4.28
CA SER A 232 1.77 16.43 -3.59
C SER A 232 1.53 16.17 -2.09
N PRO A 233 2.20 16.90 -1.18
CA PRO A 233 1.96 16.79 0.27
C PRO A 233 0.52 17.13 0.70
N SER A 234 -0.23 17.85 -0.15
CA SER A 234 -1.65 18.13 0.09
C SER A 234 -2.56 16.93 -0.19
N ASN A 235 -2.05 15.88 -0.82
CA ASN A 235 -2.81 14.68 -1.13
C ASN A 235 -2.89 13.76 0.11
N PRO A 236 -4.08 13.31 0.53
CA PRO A 236 -4.21 12.39 1.67
C PRO A 236 -3.50 11.04 1.46
N SER A 237 -3.22 10.70 0.20
CA SER A 237 -2.51 9.49 -0.22
C SER A 237 -1.03 9.72 -0.54
N PHE A 238 -0.45 10.89 -0.20
CA PHE A 238 0.94 11.24 -0.50
C PHE A 238 1.97 10.17 -0.06
N CYS A 239 1.78 9.62 1.14
CA CYS A 239 2.65 8.59 1.70
C CYS A 239 2.22 7.16 1.36
N LYS A 240 1.29 6.98 0.41
CA LYS A 240 0.75 5.67 0.05
C LYS A 240 1.33 5.20 -1.27
N ARG A 241 1.55 3.88 -1.36
CA ARG A 241 1.88 3.23 -2.62
C ARG A 241 0.68 3.36 -3.57
N VAL A 242 0.91 3.75 -4.83
CA VAL A 242 -0.12 3.62 -5.87
C VAL A 242 -0.19 2.17 -6.34
N GLY A 243 -1.37 1.57 -6.21
CA GLY A 243 -1.63 0.15 -6.47
C GLY A 243 -2.08 -0.12 -7.89
N GLY A 244 -2.82 0.81 -8.47
CA GLY A 244 -3.33 0.69 -9.81
C GLY A 244 -3.86 2.01 -10.35
N ILE A 245 -3.75 2.15 -11.66
CA ILE A 245 -4.41 3.18 -12.46
C ILE A 245 -5.41 2.45 -13.34
N PHE A 246 -6.69 2.72 -13.15
CA PHE A 246 -7.77 2.10 -13.90
C PHE A 246 -8.40 3.12 -14.83
N ILE A 247 -8.55 2.76 -16.10
CA ILE A 247 -9.26 3.56 -17.08
C ILE A 247 -10.51 2.77 -17.47
N SER A 248 -11.69 3.22 -17.05
CA SER A 248 -12.94 2.57 -17.40
C SER A 248 -13.46 3.09 -18.73
N THR A 249 -13.80 2.17 -19.62
CA THR A 249 -14.40 2.44 -20.93
C THR A 249 -13.52 3.34 -21.83
N PRO A 250 -12.22 3.05 -22.02
CA PRO A 250 -11.32 3.89 -22.81
C PRO A 250 -11.78 4.10 -24.26
N SER A 251 -12.60 3.17 -24.77
CA SER A 251 -13.17 3.24 -26.12
C SER A 251 -14.12 4.42 -26.33
N THR A 252 -14.73 5.00 -25.29
CA THR A 252 -15.61 6.18 -25.45
C THR A 252 -14.83 7.35 -26.03
N TYR A 253 -13.62 7.60 -25.51
CA TYR A 253 -12.78 8.72 -25.95
C TYR A 253 -12.38 8.63 -27.42
N PHE A 254 -12.11 7.41 -27.90
CA PHE A 254 -11.76 7.19 -29.30
C PHE A 254 -12.94 7.47 -30.24
N TRP A 255 -14.14 7.00 -29.88
CA TRP A 255 -15.33 7.22 -30.70
C TRP A 255 -15.79 8.68 -30.70
N ASP A 256 -15.68 9.36 -29.55
CA ASP A 256 -16.01 10.78 -29.44
C ASP A 256 -15.07 11.64 -30.29
N ASP A 257 -13.77 11.35 -30.26
CA ASP A 257 -12.77 12.03 -31.09
C ASP A 257 -13.00 11.79 -32.58
N LYS A 258 -13.28 10.54 -32.96
CA LYS A 258 -13.63 10.19 -34.35
C LYS A 258 -14.89 10.92 -34.81
N ALA A 259 -15.94 10.97 -33.98
CA ALA A 259 -17.16 11.69 -34.30
C ALA A 259 -16.91 13.20 -34.47
N ALA A 260 -16.07 13.81 -33.61
CA ALA A 260 -15.69 15.22 -33.71
C ALA A 260 -14.83 15.53 -34.95
N SER A 261 -14.00 14.59 -35.40
CA SER A 261 -13.16 14.72 -36.59
C SER A 261 -13.91 14.52 -37.92
N THR A 262 -15.15 14.00 -37.86
CA THR A 262 -15.94 13.78 -39.06
C THR A 262 -16.56 15.11 -39.49
N PRO A 263 -16.19 15.71 -40.64
CA PRO A 263 -16.81 16.94 -41.10
C PRO A 263 -18.31 16.72 -41.31
N PRO A 264 -19.17 17.75 -41.15
CA PRO A 264 -20.59 17.66 -41.50
C PRO A 264 -20.73 17.55 -43.02
N THR A 265 -20.45 16.39 -43.58
CA THR A 265 -20.78 16.08 -44.98
C THR A 265 -22.29 15.95 -45.08
N SER A 266 -22.88 17.04 -45.59
CA SER A 266 -24.14 17.11 -46.35
C SER A 266 -25.26 16.17 -45.92
N ALA A 267 -26.32 16.77 -45.38
CA ALA A 267 -27.67 16.23 -45.30
C ALA A 267 -27.90 15.12 -46.34
N SER A 268 -28.08 13.89 -45.86
CA SER A 268 -28.48 12.76 -46.68
C SER A 268 -29.83 13.07 -47.30
N LYS A 269 -29.75 13.46 -48.55
CA LYS A 269 -30.78 13.58 -49.56
C LYS A 269 -31.35 12.19 -49.85
N PHE A 270 -32.12 11.62 -48.93
CA PHE A 270 -32.96 10.44 -49.19
C PHE A 270 -34.25 10.51 -48.36
N PRO A 271 -35.33 11.12 -48.89
CA PRO A 271 -36.67 10.88 -48.40
C PRO A 271 -37.25 9.71 -49.21
N ALA A 272 -37.17 8.49 -48.70
CA ALA A 272 -38.09 7.40 -49.09
C ALA A 272 -37.72 6.12 -48.35
N LEU A 273 -38.60 5.72 -47.43
CA LEU A 273 -39.23 4.40 -47.34
C LEU A 273 -39.85 4.28 -45.94
N ALA A 274 -40.91 5.07 -45.73
CA ALA A 274 -41.99 4.65 -44.85
C ALA A 274 -42.97 3.88 -45.74
N SER A 275 -43.21 2.62 -45.41
CA SER A 275 -44.36 1.83 -45.86
C SER A 275 -45.00 1.27 -44.61
#